data_AF-A0A6J4IRX9-F1
#
_entry.id   AF-A0A6J4IRX9-F1
#
_cell.length_a   1.000
_cell.length_b   1.000
_cell.length_c   1.000
_cell.angle_alpha   90.00
_cell.angle_beta   90.00
_cell.angle_gamma   90.00
#
_symmetry.space_group_name_H-M   'P 1'
#
loop_
_entity.id
_entity.type
_entity.pdbx_description
1 polymer ?
#
loop_
_entity_poly.entity_id
_entity_poly.type
_entity_poly.pdbx_seq_one_letter_code
_entity_poly.pdbx_strand_id
1 'polypeptide(L)' 'MTSRSKAADATGTVTRDDIEAKLRELRGEVDSAGERAKGGAVVVGAVAAVAILATVYLLGRRKGKKRTTIVEVRRV' A
#
# COMPACT_ATOMS: atom_id res chain seq x y z
N MET A 1 -45.77 16.90 -1.85
CA MET A 1 -44.73 15.90 -1.53
C MET A 1 -43.38 16.51 -1.92
N THR A 2 -42.48 16.66 -0.94
CA THR A 2 -41.03 16.94 -1.09
C THR A 2 -40.57 18.28 -1.67
N SER A 3 -40.63 19.36 -0.88
CA SER A 3 -39.79 20.57 -1.09
C SER A 3 -39.33 21.25 0.21
N ARG A 4 -39.41 20.58 1.37
CA ARG A 4 -39.18 21.22 2.68
C ARG A 4 -37.82 20.91 3.32
N SER A 5 -36.84 20.42 2.55
CA SER A 5 -35.52 20.02 3.08
C SER A 5 -34.42 21.08 2.94
N LYS A 6 -34.64 22.17 2.19
CA LYS A 6 -33.58 23.18 1.96
C LYS A 6 -33.72 24.45 2.83
N ALA A 7 -34.83 24.62 3.54
CA ALA A 7 -35.14 25.84 4.30
C ALA A 7 -35.00 25.71 5.83
N ALA A 8 -34.79 24.50 6.37
CA ALA A 8 -34.53 24.31 7.81
C ALA A 8 -33.07 24.62 8.20
N ASP A 9 -32.17 24.67 7.22
CA ASP A 9 -30.72 24.90 7.33
C ASP A 9 -30.34 26.30 7.85
N ALA A 10 -31.28 27.26 7.87
CA ALA A 10 -31.00 28.63 8.32
C ALA A 10 -31.01 28.81 9.86
N THR A 11 -31.31 27.76 10.63
CA THR A 11 -31.55 27.84 12.09
C THR A 11 -30.61 26.94 12.91
N GLY A 12 -29.34 26.80 12.51
CA GLY A 12 -28.21 26.34 13.36
C GLY A 12 -28.30 24.99 14.09
N THR A 13 -29.38 24.22 13.94
CA THR A 13 -29.60 22.98 14.70
C THR A 13 -29.15 21.80 13.87
N VAL A 14 -27.97 21.29 14.17
CA VAL A 14 -27.41 20.10 13.52
C VAL A 14 -28.23 18.88 13.92
N THR A 15 -28.76 18.16 12.94
CA THR A 15 -29.50 16.91 13.16
C THR A 15 -28.57 15.69 13.03
N ARG A 16 -29.04 14.54 13.54
CA ARG A 16 -28.30 13.27 13.42
C ARG A 16 -28.07 12.87 11.96
N ASP A 17 -29.03 13.16 11.09
CA ASP A 17 -28.96 12.84 9.67
C ASP A 17 -27.88 13.68 8.96
N ASP A 18 -27.69 14.94 9.38
CA ASP A 18 -26.63 15.82 8.86
C ASP A 18 -25.24 15.28 9.22
N ILE A 19 -25.07 14.79 10.45
CA ILE A 19 -23.81 14.18 10.91
C ILE A 19 -23.54 12.88 10.14
N GLU A 20 -24.55 12.02 9.96
CA GLU A 20 -24.40 10.79 9.22
C GLU A 20 -24.05 11.05 7.74
N ALA A 21 -24.70 12.02 7.12
CA ALA A 21 -24.40 12.45 5.75
C ALA A 21 -22.94 12.90 5.64
N LYS A 22 -22.46 13.75 6.56
CA LYS A 22 -21.06 14.22 6.55
C LYS A 22 -20.05 13.15 6.86
N LEU A 23 -20.31 12.27 7.82
CA LEU A 23 -19.42 11.14 8.11
C LEU A 23 -19.33 10.17 6.93
N ARG A 24 -20.44 9.93 6.23
CA ARG A 24 -20.48 9.06 5.05
C ARG A 24 -19.72 9.67 3.87
N GLU A 25 -19.83 10.98 3.67
CA GLU A 25 -19.03 11.74 2.70
C GLU A 25 -17.53 11.62 2.98
N LEU A 26 -17.11 11.92 4.21
CA LEU A 26 -15.70 11.81 4.64
C LEU A 26 -15.18 10.38 4.52
N ARG A 27 -15.97 9.39 4.92
CA ARG A 27 -15.57 7.98 4.84
C ARG A 27 -15.38 7.52 3.40
N GLY A 28 -16.25 7.94 2.47
CA GLY A 28 -16.10 7.63 1.05
C GLY A 28 -14.81 8.19 0.45
N GLU A 29 -14.41 9.40 0.85
CA GLU A 29 -13.14 9.99 0.42
C GLU A 29 -11.93 9.22 1.00
N VAL A 30 -11.98 8.90 2.29
CA VAL A 30 -10.93 8.13 2.99
C VAL A 30 -10.79 6.72 2.43
N ASP A 31 -11.90 6.03 2.16
CA ASP A 31 -11.88 4.71 1.54
C ASP A 31 -11.27 4.79 0.13
N SER A 32 -11.62 5.83 -0.65
CA SER A 32 -11.02 6.04 -1.98
C SER A 32 -9.51 6.31 -1.91
N ALA A 33 -9.05 7.06 -0.91
CA ALA A 33 -7.64 7.33 -0.66
C ALA A 33 -6.91 6.05 -0.21
N GLY A 34 -7.54 5.26 0.66
CA GLY A 34 -7.07 3.95 1.10
C GLY A 34 -6.92 2.97 -0.06
N GLU A 35 -7.90 2.87 -0.95
CA GLU A 35 -7.84 1.99 -2.12
C GLU A 35 -6.69 2.35 -3.08
N ARG A 36 -6.46 3.65 -3.31
CA ARG A 36 -5.32 4.15 -4.09
C ARG A 36 -3.99 3.84 -3.40
N ALA A 37 -3.92 4.04 -2.08
CA ALA A 37 -2.73 3.79 -1.28
C ALA A 37 -2.37 2.30 -1.22
N LYS A 38 -3.36 1.40 -1.12
CA LYS A 38 -3.15 -0.06 -1.14
C LYS A 38 -2.41 -0.50 -2.40
N GLY A 39 -2.84 -0.04 -3.58
CA GLY A 39 -2.18 -0.35 -4.84
C GLY A 39 -0.72 0.12 -4.87
N GLY A 40 -0.47 1.38 -4.48
CA GLY A 40 0.89 1.93 -4.40
C GLY A 40 1.78 1.21 -3.39
N ALA A 41 1.26 0.91 -2.20
CA ALA A 41 1.99 0.23 -1.14
C ALA A 41 2.38 -1.20 -1.54
N VAL A 42 1.49 -1.93 -2.22
CA VAL A 42 1.78 -3.29 -2.72
C VAL A 42 2.92 -3.25 -3.75
N VAL A 43 2.89 -2.32 -4.70
CA VAL A 43 3.94 -2.18 -5.72
C VAL A 43 5.28 -1.83 -5.08
N VAL A 44 5.31 -0.84 -4.18
CA VAL A 44 6.54 -0.44 -3.47
C VAL A 44 7.10 -1.59 -2.64
N GLY A 45 6.24 -2.33 -1.92
CA GLY A 45 6.63 -3.50 -1.14
C GLY A 45 7.23 -4.61 -1.99
N ALA A 46 6.62 -4.91 -3.14
CA ALA A 46 7.12 -5.91 -4.08
C ALA A 46 8.51 -5.53 -4.63
N VAL A 47 8.71 -4.27 -5.04
CA VAL A 47 9.99 -3.77 -5.52
C VAL A 47 11.07 -3.87 -4.43
N ALA A 48 10.74 -3.47 -3.19
CA ALA A 48 11.67 -3.56 -2.07
C ALA A 48 12.07 -5.02 -1.78
N ALA A 49 11.13 -5.95 -1.81
CA ALA A 49 11.41 -7.37 -1.61
C ALA A 49 12.37 -7.94 -2.67
N VAL A 50 12.13 -7.64 -3.96
CA VAL A 50 13.03 -8.05 -5.05
C VAL A 50 14.42 -7.45 -4.89
N ALA A 51 14.52 -6.17 -4.49
CA ALA A 51 15.80 -5.51 -4.27
C ALA A 51 16.61 -6.17 -3.13
N ILE A 52 15.94 -6.56 -2.04
CA ILE A 52 16.57 -7.30 -0.93
C ILE A 52 17.09 -8.65 -1.43
N LEU A 53 16.26 -9.44 -2.12
CA LEU A 53 16.66 -10.74 -2.67
C LEU A 53 17.85 -10.62 -3.62
N ALA A 54 17.83 -9.64 -4.52
CA ALA A 54 18.92 -9.36 -5.43
C ALA A 54 20.21 -9.01 -4.67
N THR A 55 20.11 -8.19 -3.64
CA THR A 55 21.25 -7.81 -2.79
C THR A 55 21.86 -9.02 -2.11
N VAL A 56 21.04 -9.86 -1.45
CA VAL A 56 21.49 -11.09 -0.80
C VAL A 56 22.15 -12.04 -1.80
N TYR A 57 21.53 -12.26 -2.95
CA TYR A 57 22.07 -13.10 -4.02
C TYR A 57 23.43 -12.61 -4.52
N LEU A 58 23.56 -11.30 -4.79
CA LEU A 58 24.81 -10.72 -5.28
C LEU A 58 25.94 -10.83 -4.25
N LEU A 59 25.64 -10.61 -2.97
CA LEU A 59 26.61 -10.78 -1.88
C LEU A 59 27.05 -12.25 -1.77
N GLY A 60 26.11 -13.19 -1.83
CA GLY A 60 26.39 -14.63 -1.86
C GLY A 60 27.24 -15.04 -3.07
N ARG A 61 26.85 -14.61 -4.28
CA ARG A 61 27.55 -14.88 -5.54
C ARG A 61 28.98 -14.37 -5.51
N ARG A 62 29.21 -13.16 -4.98
CA ARG A 62 30.57 -12.58 -4.84
C ARG A 62 31.44 -13.41 -3.91
N LYS A 63 30.92 -13.85 -2.77
CA LYS A 63 31.67 -14.71 -1.82
C LYS A 63 31.93 -16.10 -2.39
N GLY A 64 30.95 -16.71 -3.07
CA GLY A 64 31.08 -18.02 -3.70
C GLY A 64 32.19 -18.06 -4.74
N LYS A 65 32.28 -17.06 -5.63
CA LYS A 65 33.37 -16.96 -6.61
C LYS A 65 34.76 -16.90 -5.98
N LYS A 66 34.91 -16.22 -4.83
CA LYS A 66 36.19 -16.09 -4.14
C LYS A 66 36.61 -17.35 -3.38
N ARG A 67 35.67 -18.25 -3.06
CA ARG A 67 35.91 -19.47 -2.27
C ARG A 67 35.81 -20.74 -3.12
N THR A 68 36.08 -20.65 -4.42
CA THR A 68 36.02 -21.84 -5.28
C THR A 68 37.17 -22.79 -4.92
N THR A 69 36.85 -24.06 -4.65
CA THR A 69 37.85 -25.12 -4.49
C THR A 69 38.25 -25.60 -5.87
N ILE A 70 39.53 -25.48 -6.21
CA ILE A 70 40.08 -26.08 -7.42
C ILE A 70 40.27 -27.57 -7.14
N VAL A 71 39.51 -28.42 -7.82
CA VAL A 71 39.72 -29.87 -7.79
C VAL A 71 40.49 -30.27 -9.03
N GLU A 72 41.74 -30.66 -8.85
CA GLU A 72 42.51 -31.31 -9.92
C GLU A 72 41.94 -32.72 -10.12
N VAL A 73 41.33 -32.94 -11.28
CA VAL A 73 40.79 -34.26 -11.64
C VAL A 73 41.96 -35.16 -12.01
N ARG A 74 42.43 -35.95 -11.04
CA ARG A 74 43.41 -37.00 -11.28
C ARG A 74 42.69 -38.25 -11.80
N ARG A 75 42.94 -38.61 -13.06
CA ARG A 75 42.48 -39.88 -13.62
C ARG A 75 43.40 -40.99 -13.10
N VAL A 76 42.82 -41.97 -12.41
CA VAL A 76 43.47 -43.24 -12.05
C VAL A 76 43.24 -44.29 -13.12
#